data_AF-A0A2H6K6X3-F1
#
_entry.id   AF-A0A2H6K6X3-F1
#
_cell.length_a   1.000
_cell.length_b   1.000
_cell.length_c   1.000
_cell.angle_alpha   90.00
_cell.angle_beta   90.00
_cell.angle_gamma   90.00
#
_symmetry.space_group_name_H-M   'P 1'
#
loop_
_entity.id
_entity.type
_entity.pdbx_description
1 polymer ?
#
loop_
_entity_poly.entity_id
_entity_poly.type
_entity_poly.pdbx_seq_one_letter_code
_entity_poly.pdbx_strand_id
1 'polypeptide(L)'
;MTSARYRGRRNVAFVFWISITAITGVFATIPGDCDHSYSVSSQDKGFAFYADNPDCYRNVKLFPILSRHVEQIAKDLSVISSAIPESKYSPENKEAVEEECHQLMTYFESMKFDAKEYVELGKMFDERRAIIRELQKEDITPLRSAELDEAMANLEYKFEGKEPFASNILEFDIVGHYIIKIEEAEEFVRKHKIHTQPACKSVKRARSYASKGKRRAVSQVFEQPPWVIQERCRQS
;
A
#
# COMPACT_ATOMS: atom_id res chain seq x y z
N MET A 1 -37.62 -20.68 24.75
CA MET A 1 -36.56 -20.01 25.53
C MET A 1 -35.29 -20.03 24.69
N THR A 2 -35.09 -18.97 23.90
CA THR A 2 -34.07 -18.91 22.84
C THR A 2 -32.84 -18.14 23.31
N SER A 3 -31.70 -18.75 23.00
CA SER A 3 -30.33 -18.40 23.35
C SER A 3 -29.90 -17.03 22.82
N ALA A 4 -29.45 -16.15 23.72
CA ALA A 4 -28.67 -14.96 23.40
C ALA A 4 -27.17 -15.30 23.47
N ARG A 5 -26.47 -15.30 22.32
CA ARG A 5 -25.00 -15.32 22.30
C ARG A 5 -24.45 -14.53 21.11
N TYR A 6 -23.33 -13.85 21.42
CA TYR A 6 -22.36 -13.17 20.56
C TYR A 6 -22.67 -11.76 20.07
N ARG A 7 -22.50 -10.81 21.00
CA ARG A 7 -22.02 -9.45 20.72
C ARG A 7 -20.56 -9.39 21.21
N GLY A 8 -19.60 -9.32 20.29
CA GLY A 8 -18.19 -9.23 20.67
C GLY A 8 -17.23 -9.31 19.50
N ARG A 9 -17.01 -8.16 18.85
CA ARG A 9 -15.78 -7.75 18.14
C ARG A 9 -16.06 -6.39 17.50
N ARG A 10 -15.90 -5.33 18.29
CA ARG A 10 -15.83 -3.95 17.77
C ARG A 10 -14.49 -3.36 18.21
N ASN A 11 -13.71 -2.97 17.21
CA ASN A 11 -12.84 -1.79 17.20
C ASN A 11 -11.66 -1.76 18.18
N VAL A 12 -10.65 -2.61 17.93
CA VAL A 12 -9.29 -2.34 18.42
C VAL A 12 -8.55 -1.33 17.53
N ALA A 13 -8.89 -1.29 16.22
CA ALA A 13 -8.26 -0.37 15.27
C ALA A 13 -8.57 1.12 15.51
N PHE A 14 -9.69 1.43 16.16
CA PHE A 14 -10.12 2.83 16.38
C PHE A 14 -9.37 3.52 17.53
N VAL A 15 -8.74 2.76 18.43
CA VAL A 15 -7.98 3.32 19.56
C VAL A 15 -6.63 3.87 19.09
N PHE A 16 -6.01 3.26 18.07
CA PHE A 16 -4.71 3.70 17.55
C PHE A 16 -4.76 5.04 16.80
N TRP A 17 -5.91 5.42 16.23
CA TRP A 17 -6.03 6.67 15.48
C TRP A 17 -6.27 7.90 16.36
N ILE A 18 -6.90 7.72 17.54
CA ILE A 18 -7.16 8.82 18.49
C ILE A 18 -5.89 9.20 19.27
N SER A 19 -4.95 8.27 19.47
CA SER A 19 -3.70 8.55 20.21
C SER A 19 -2.78 9.57 19.52
N ILE A 20 -2.87 9.73 18.20
CA ILE A 20 -1.99 10.64 17.44
C ILE A 20 -2.52 12.08 17.44
N THR A 21 -3.82 12.30 17.62
CA THR A 21 -4.43 13.65 17.54
C THR A 21 -4.53 14.37 18.87
N ALA A 22 -4.31 13.70 20.01
CA ALA A 22 -4.41 14.31 21.33
C ALA A 22 -3.11 14.97 21.84
N ILE A 23 -1.97 14.83 21.14
CA ILE A 23 -0.68 15.35 21.62
C ILE A 23 -0.42 16.80 21.14
N THR A 24 -1.19 17.34 20.18
CA THR A 24 -0.87 18.62 19.53
C THR A 24 -1.66 19.84 20.01
N GLY A 25 -2.28 19.81 21.19
CA GLY A 25 -2.97 21.00 21.68
C GLY A 25 -3.38 20.97 23.14
N VAL A 26 -2.58 21.59 24.00
CA VAL A 26 -2.97 22.62 24.99
C VAL A 26 -1.69 23.01 25.75
N PHE A 27 -1.08 24.13 25.39
CA PHE A 27 -0.16 24.85 26.27
C PHE A 27 -1.00 25.63 27.28
N ALA A 28 -1.16 25.08 28.48
CA ALA A 28 -1.56 25.84 29.66
C ALA A 28 -0.62 25.44 30.81
N THR A 29 0.21 26.40 31.21
CA THR A 29 1.20 26.31 32.28
C THR A 29 0.57 25.97 33.62
N ILE A 30 0.88 24.78 34.16
CA ILE A 30 0.70 24.42 35.57
C ILE A 30 2.09 24.00 36.10
N PRO A 31 2.66 24.70 37.09
CA PRO A 31 3.91 24.26 37.70
C PRO A 31 3.58 23.17 38.73
N GLY A 32 3.86 21.93 38.38
CA GLY A 32 3.60 20.75 39.20
C GLY A 32 4.68 19.70 38.99
N ASP A 33 5.48 19.57 40.04
CA ASP A 33 6.62 18.71 40.32
C ASP A 33 6.52 17.22 39.89
N CYS A 34 7.70 16.67 39.55
CA CYS A 34 8.08 15.25 39.47
C CYS A 34 7.21 14.26 38.69
N ASP A 35 7.63 13.97 37.45
CA ASP A 35 8.02 12.60 37.07
C ASP A 35 8.89 12.66 35.81
N HIS A 36 10.06 12.00 35.88
CA HIS A 36 10.96 11.84 34.75
C HIS A 36 10.26 11.02 33.65
N SER A 37 9.56 11.75 32.77
CA SER A 37 9.20 11.24 31.45
C SER A 37 10.49 10.94 30.72
N TYR A 38 10.79 9.65 30.56
CA TYR A 38 11.74 9.19 29.56
C TYR A 38 11.16 9.52 28.19
N SER A 39 11.31 10.77 27.75
CA SER A 39 11.32 11.06 26.34
C SER A 39 12.55 10.34 25.80
N VAL A 40 12.36 9.11 25.35
CA VAL A 40 13.32 8.48 24.44
C VAL A 40 13.34 9.42 23.25
N SER A 41 14.27 10.38 23.26
CA SER A 41 14.58 11.16 22.07
C SER A 41 14.94 10.11 21.03
N SER A 42 14.05 9.89 20.06
CA SER A 42 14.40 9.17 18.85
C SER A 42 15.64 9.87 18.35
N GLN A 43 16.78 9.22 18.47
CA GLN A 43 18.04 9.78 18.03
C GLN A 43 17.86 9.96 16.53
N ASP A 44 17.73 11.21 16.05
CA ASP A 44 17.47 11.51 14.64
C ASP A 44 18.42 10.68 13.79
N LYS A 45 17.85 9.75 13.02
CA LYS A 45 18.67 8.80 12.27
C LYS A 45 18.81 9.41 10.89
N GLY A 46 20.03 9.84 10.55
CA GLY A 46 20.28 10.42 9.23
C GLY A 46 19.91 9.49 8.08
N PHE A 47 19.75 10.04 6.88
CA PHE A 47 19.34 9.33 5.67
C PHE A 47 20.18 8.07 5.39
N ALA A 48 21.49 8.16 5.65
CA ALA A 48 22.44 7.05 5.52
C ALA A 48 22.02 5.82 6.34
N PHE A 49 21.51 6.02 7.56
CA PHE A 49 21.08 4.93 8.43
C PHE A 49 20.00 4.08 7.76
N TYR A 50 18.98 4.71 7.17
CA TYR A 50 17.87 4.01 6.55
C TYR A 50 18.23 3.47 5.15
N ALA A 51 18.94 4.25 4.34
CA ALA A 51 19.27 3.88 2.96
C ALA A 51 20.24 2.67 2.88
N ASP A 52 21.12 2.54 3.86
CA ASP A 52 22.08 1.43 3.97
C ASP A 52 21.51 0.24 4.77
N ASN A 53 20.34 0.40 5.40
CA ASN A 53 19.64 -0.71 6.04
C ASN A 53 18.99 -1.62 4.96
N PRO A 54 19.37 -2.92 4.89
CA PRO A 54 18.90 -3.81 3.84
C PRO A 54 17.40 -4.11 3.93
N ASP A 55 16.84 -4.18 5.14
CA ASP A 55 15.42 -4.46 5.35
C ASP A 55 14.56 -3.25 4.97
N CYS A 56 14.98 -2.05 5.39
CA CYS A 56 14.34 -0.80 4.97
C CYS A 56 14.32 -0.69 3.44
N TYR A 57 15.49 -0.85 2.80
CA TYR A 57 15.60 -0.78 1.36
C TYR A 57 14.73 -1.83 0.66
N ARG A 58 14.77 -3.08 1.10
CA ARG A 58 13.97 -4.17 0.52
C ARG A 58 12.48 -3.88 0.62
N ASN A 59 11.99 -3.43 1.77
CA ASN A 59 10.58 -3.11 1.97
C ASN A 59 10.13 -1.92 1.12
N VAL A 60 10.92 -0.84 1.10
CA VAL A 60 10.68 0.32 0.22
C VAL A 60 10.55 -0.10 -1.25
N LYS A 61 11.35 -1.07 -1.71
CA LYS A 61 11.31 -1.57 -3.09
C LYS A 61 10.06 -2.35 -3.47
N LEU A 62 9.23 -2.74 -2.51
CA LEU A 62 7.95 -3.40 -2.79
C LEU A 62 6.83 -2.39 -3.10
N PHE A 63 6.95 -1.15 -2.64
CA PHE A 63 5.90 -0.14 -2.81
C PHE A 63 5.57 0.26 -4.25
N PRO A 64 6.49 0.27 -5.23
CA PRO A 64 6.11 0.47 -6.63
C PRO A 64 5.11 -0.57 -7.15
N ILE A 65 5.20 -1.82 -6.65
CA ILE A 65 4.27 -2.88 -7.01
C ILE A 65 2.96 -2.68 -6.22
N LEU A 66 3.04 -2.53 -4.90
CA LEU A 66 1.86 -2.34 -4.04
C LEU A 66 1.03 -1.13 -4.46
N SER A 67 1.67 -0.01 -4.81
CA SER A 67 1.01 1.22 -5.28
C SER A 67 0.12 0.95 -6.50
N ARG A 68 0.57 0.13 -7.45
CA ARG A 68 -0.24 -0.24 -8.62
C ARG A 68 -1.45 -1.09 -8.23
N HIS A 69 -1.29 -2.02 -7.30
CA HIS A 69 -2.40 -2.83 -6.78
C HIS A 69 -3.42 -1.96 -6.04
N VAL A 70 -2.96 -1.06 -5.18
CA VAL A 70 -3.82 -0.09 -4.47
C VAL A 70 -4.61 0.76 -5.46
N GLU A 71 -3.98 1.30 -6.51
CA GLU A 71 -4.66 2.07 -7.54
C GLU A 71 -5.69 1.26 -8.33
N GLN A 72 -5.38 0.00 -8.63
CA GLN A 72 -6.30 -0.89 -9.34
C GLN A 72 -7.53 -1.22 -8.49
N ILE A 73 -7.33 -1.55 -7.21
CA ILE A 73 -8.42 -1.83 -6.28
C ILE A 73 -9.30 -0.60 -6.05
N ALA A 74 -8.70 0.58 -5.89
CA ALA A 74 -9.45 1.82 -5.75
C ALA A 74 -10.39 2.06 -6.96
N LYS A 75 -9.94 1.76 -8.18
CA LYS A 75 -10.77 1.82 -9.40
C LYS A 75 -11.89 0.77 -9.37
N ASP A 76 -11.58 -0.47 -9.03
CA ASP A 76 -12.58 -1.54 -8.97
C ASP A 76 -13.66 -1.26 -7.90
N LEU A 77 -13.28 -0.73 -6.74
CA LEU A 77 -14.21 -0.28 -5.70
C LEU A 77 -15.10 0.86 -6.21
N SER A 78 -14.55 1.83 -6.93
CA SER A 78 -15.35 2.92 -7.52
C SER A 78 -16.39 2.41 -8.52
N VAL A 79 -16.05 1.41 -9.33
CA VAL A 79 -16.99 0.76 -10.25
C VAL A 79 -18.09 0.04 -9.48
N ILE A 80 -17.74 -0.69 -8.41
CA ILE A 80 -18.72 -1.39 -7.57
C ILE A 80 -19.67 -0.39 -6.91
N SER A 81 -19.13 0.65 -6.28
CA SER A 81 -19.92 1.71 -5.64
C SER A 81 -20.98 2.28 -6.58
N SER A 82 -20.60 2.56 -7.84
CA SER A 82 -21.51 3.07 -8.87
C SER A 82 -22.62 2.08 -9.26
N ALA A 83 -22.39 0.78 -9.07
CA ALA A 83 -23.33 -0.27 -9.46
C ALA A 83 -24.23 -0.78 -8.32
N ILE A 84 -23.91 -0.46 -7.05
CA ILE A 84 -24.72 -0.87 -5.88
C ILE A 84 -26.18 -0.37 -5.99
N PRO A 85 -26.46 0.90 -6.38
CA PRO A 85 -27.83 1.39 -6.48
C PRO A 85 -28.71 0.57 -7.44
N GLU A 86 -28.12 0.08 -8.53
CA GLU A 86 -28.81 -0.71 -9.58
C GLU A 86 -28.88 -2.22 -9.27
N SER A 87 -28.20 -2.67 -8.22
CA SER A 87 -28.16 -4.09 -7.86
C SER A 87 -29.52 -4.62 -7.41
N LYS A 88 -29.69 -5.96 -7.46
CA LYS A 88 -30.91 -6.65 -7.02
C LYS A 88 -30.96 -6.94 -5.51
N TYR A 89 -30.00 -6.43 -4.74
CA TYR A 89 -29.97 -6.63 -3.30
C TYR A 89 -31.21 -5.99 -2.62
N SER A 90 -31.60 -6.54 -1.47
CA SER A 90 -32.58 -5.87 -0.61
C SER A 90 -32.03 -4.51 -0.15
N PRO A 91 -32.88 -3.53 0.20
CA PRO A 91 -32.43 -2.22 0.65
C PRO A 91 -31.40 -2.28 1.78
N GLU A 92 -31.65 -3.09 2.82
CA GLU A 92 -30.73 -3.30 3.95
C GLU A 92 -29.36 -3.87 3.50
N ASN A 93 -29.36 -4.80 2.55
CA ASN A 93 -28.12 -5.34 2.01
C ASN A 93 -27.38 -4.34 1.10
N LYS A 94 -28.10 -3.44 0.40
CA LYS A 94 -27.46 -2.37 -0.38
C LYS A 94 -26.73 -1.40 0.54
N GLU A 95 -27.40 -0.93 1.58
CA GLU A 95 -26.84 0.00 2.57
C GLU A 95 -25.59 -0.59 3.23
N ALA A 96 -25.65 -1.86 3.67
CA ALA A 96 -24.48 -2.52 4.27
C ALA A 96 -23.29 -2.65 3.30
N VAL A 97 -23.54 -3.01 2.03
CA VAL A 97 -22.49 -3.14 1.02
C VAL A 97 -21.93 -1.78 0.59
N GLU A 98 -22.78 -0.75 0.52
CA GLU A 98 -22.37 0.62 0.22
C GLU A 98 -21.46 1.18 1.31
N GLU A 99 -21.81 0.99 2.58
CA GLU A 99 -21.00 1.38 3.72
C GLU A 99 -19.64 0.66 3.72
N GLU A 100 -19.63 -0.67 3.52
CA GLU A 100 -18.38 -1.45 3.41
C GLU A 100 -17.51 -0.96 2.24
N CYS A 101 -18.12 -0.70 1.08
CA CYS A 101 -17.43 -0.17 -0.09
C CYS A 101 -16.84 1.23 0.19
N HIS A 102 -17.59 2.10 0.87
CA HIS A 102 -17.14 3.44 1.20
C HIS A 102 -15.97 3.45 2.18
N GLN A 103 -16.00 2.57 3.19
CA GLN A 103 -14.90 2.37 4.13
C GLN A 103 -13.64 1.90 3.42
N LEU A 104 -13.75 0.90 2.53
CA LEU A 104 -12.63 0.43 1.72
C LEU A 104 -12.09 1.51 0.79
N MET A 105 -12.96 2.28 0.11
CA MET A 105 -12.52 3.38 -0.76
C MET A 105 -11.73 4.44 0.00
N THR A 106 -12.24 4.87 1.17
CA THR A 106 -11.55 5.85 2.02
C THR A 106 -10.18 5.35 2.45
N TYR A 107 -10.11 4.08 2.86
CA TYR A 107 -8.87 3.45 3.28
C TYR A 107 -7.85 3.37 2.13
N PHE A 108 -8.27 2.92 0.93
CA PHE A 108 -7.39 2.79 -0.23
C PHE A 108 -6.92 4.14 -0.79
N GLU A 109 -7.71 5.22 -0.64
CA GLU A 109 -7.24 6.55 -1.03
C GLU A 109 -6.15 7.06 -0.09
N SER A 110 -6.23 6.76 1.22
CA SER A 110 -5.14 7.01 2.17
C SER A 110 -3.90 6.18 1.83
N MET A 111 -4.05 4.86 1.61
CA MET A 111 -2.93 4.00 1.23
C MET A 111 -2.26 4.45 -0.06
N LYS A 112 -3.02 4.97 -1.02
CA LYS A 112 -2.50 5.48 -2.29
C LYS A 112 -1.63 6.71 -2.10
N PHE A 113 -2.00 7.59 -1.17
CA PHE A 113 -1.16 8.74 -0.80
C PHE A 113 0.15 8.25 -0.19
N ASP A 114 0.09 7.44 0.86
CA ASP A 114 1.26 6.89 1.55
C ASP A 114 2.17 6.07 0.61
N ALA A 115 1.59 5.24 -0.27
CA ALA A 115 2.35 4.45 -1.22
C ALA A 115 3.21 5.31 -2.17
N LYS A 116 2.74 6.51 -2.53
CA LYS A 116 3.54 7.44 -3.33
C LYS A 116 4.74 7.96 -2.56
N GLU A 117 4.56 8.27 -1.28
CA GLU A 117 5.62 8.73 -0.39
C GLU A 117 6.71 7.67 -0.24
N TYR A 118 6.32 6.40 -0.06
CA TYR A 118 7.26 5.27 -0.05
C TYR A 118 7.96 5.04 -1.38
N VAL A 119 7.26 5.20 -2.51
CA VAL A 119 7.88 5.13 -3.84
C VAL A 119 8.92 6.23 -4.03
N GLU A 120 8.64 7.45 -3.57
CA GLU A 120 9.59 8.56 -3.62
C GLU A 120 10.81 8.29 -2.75
N LEU A 121 10.61 7.81 -1.51
CA LEU A 121 11.69 7.38 -0.62
C LEU A 121 12.59 6.35 -1.30
N GLY A 122 12.01 5.41 -2.05
CA GLY A 122 12.76 4.40 -2.81
C GLY A 122 13.59 4.95 -3.96
N LYS A 123 13.18 6.08 -4.56
CA LYS A 123 13.98 6.80 -5.56
C LYS A 123 15.13 7.52 -4.89
N MET A 124 14.90 8.17 -3.75
CA MET A 124 15.95 8.83 -2.98
C MET A 124 17.05 7.85 -2.57
N PHE A 125 16.69 6.65 -2.10
CA PHE A 125 17.68 5.60 -1.78
C PHE A 125 18.52 5.19 -2.99
N ASP A 126 17.92 5.09 -4.18
CA ASP A 126 18.67 4.79 -5.41
C ASP A 126 19.59 5.94 -5.81
N GLU A 127 19.10 7.18 -5.73
CA GLU A 127 19.87 8.39 -6.03
C GLU A 127 21.09 8.49 -5.11
N ARG A 128 20.94 8.25 -3.80
CA ARG A 128 22.07 8.20 -2.86
C ARG A 128 23.10 7.15 -3.26
N ARG A 129 22.66 5.92 -3.57
CA ARG A 129 23.56 4.83 -4.00
C ARG A 129 24.28 5.18 -5.30
N ALA A 130 23.60 5.85 -6.24
CA ALA A 130 24.22 6.32 -7.46
C ALA A 130 25.31 7.36 -7.16
N ILE A 131 25.02 8.36 -6.32
CA ILE A 131 26.01 9.39 -5.92
C ILE A 131 27.22 8.75 -5.24
N ILE A 132 27.02 7.83 -4.29
CA ILE A 132 28.14 7.14 -3.61
C ILE A 132 29.02 6.38 -4.61
N ARG A 133 28.41 5.66 -5.56
CA ARG A 133 29.17 4.93 -6.60
C ARG A 133 29.98 5.87 -7.48
N GLU A 134 29.43 7.03 -7.80
CA GLU A 134 30.13 8.05 -8.60
C GLU A 134 31.29 8.67 -7.82
N LEU A 135 31.10 8.99 -6.54
CA LEU A 135 32.16 9.49 -5.65
C LEU A 135 33.31 8.50 -5.45
N GLN A 136 33.05 7.20 -5.58
CA GLN A 136 34.05 6.14 -5.44
C GLN A 136 34.90 5.89 -6.71
N LYS A 137 34.67 6.61 -7.80
CA LYS A 137 35.47 6.46 -9.03
C LYS A 137 36.87 7.05 -8.85
N GLU A 138 37.89 6.33 -9.32
CA GLU A 138 39.30 6.72 -9.18
C GLU A 138 39.61 8.06 -9.88
N ASP A 139 38.98 8.34 -11.02
CA ASP A 139 39.26 9.51 -11.86
C ASP A 139 38.23 10.66 -11.71
N ILE A 140 37.63 10.83 -10.53
CA ILE A 140 36.67 11.90 -10.32
C ILE A 140 37.36 13.28 -10.28
N THR A 141 36.83 14.23 -11.06
CA THR A 141 37.36 15.60 -11.04
C THR A 141 36.89 16.35 -9.79
N PRO A 142 37.66 17.33 -9.28
CA PRO A 142 37.26 18.12 -8.12
C PRO A 142 35.91 18.82 -8.30
N LEU A 143 35.65 19.35 -9.50
CA LEU A 143 34.36 19.97 -9.84
C LEU A 143 33.22 18.96 -9.72
N ARG A 144 33.40 17.76 -10.27
CA ARG A 144 32.37 16.71 -10.22
C ARG A 144 32.14 16.21 -8.80
N SER A 145 33.18 16.11 -7.98
CA SER A 145 33.04 15.77 -6.56
C SER A 145 32.17 16.79 -5.83
N ALA A 146 32.44 18.08 -6.03
CA ALA A 146 31.66 19.15 -5.40
C ALA A 146 30.17 19.12 -5.80
N GLU A 147 29.88 18.87 -7.08
CA GLU A 147 28.49 18.69 -7.56
C GLU A 147 27.77 17.51 -6.89
N LEU A 148 28.49 16.39 -6.68
CA LEU A 148 27.95 15.20 -6.04
C LEU A 148 27.74 15.41 -4.53
N ASP A 149 28.64 16.14 -3.87
CA ASP A 149 28.49 16.51 -2.45
C ASP A 149 27.28 17.44 -2.25
N GLU A 150 27.08 18.41 -3.15
CA GLU A 150 25.89 19.26 -3.16
C GLU A 150 24.61 18.45 -3.39
N ALA A 151 24.63 17.52 -4.35
CA ALA A 151 23.50 16.62 -4.60
C ALA A 151 23.19 15.75 -3.38
N MET A 152 24.20 15.27 -2.66
CA MET A 152 24.04 14.50 -1.42
C MET A 152 23.40 15.35 -0.31
N ALA A 153 23.87 16.57 -0.11
CA ALA A 153 23.30 17.49 0.89
C ALA A 153 21.84 17.82 0.58
N ASN A 154 21.50 18.03 -0.69
CA ASN A 154 20.12 18.25 -1.13
C ASN A 154 19.22 17.03 -0.90
N LEU A 155 19.75 15.81 -1.03
CA LEU A 155 19.01 14.58 -0.68
C LEU A 155 18.76 14.45 0.81
N GLU A 156 19.76 14.76 1.64
CA GLU A 156 19.63 14.73 3.10
C GLU A 156 18.51 15.69 3.55
N TYR A 157 18.52 16.92 3.03
CA TYR A 157 17.49 17.92 3.34
C TYR A 157 16.08 17.46 2.92
N LYS A 158 15.93 16.88 1.72
CA LYS A 158 14.64 16.31 1.30
C LYS A 158 14.22 15.13 2.18
N PHE A 159 15.18 14.39 2.73
CA PHE A 159 14.91 13.21 3.54
C PHE A 159 14.34 13.55 4.90
N GLU A 160 14.65 14.72 5.47
CA GLU A 160 14.06 15.18 6.74
C GLU A 160 12.52 15.12 6.72
N GLY A 161 11.90 15.52 5.60
CA GLY A 161 10.44 15.43 5.41
C GLY A 161 9.91 14.01 5.15
N LYS A 162 10.80 13.05 4.91
CA LYS A 162 10.49 11.65 4.58
C LYS A 162 10.93 10.66 5.66
N GLU A 163 11.69 11.10 6.66
CA GLU A 163 12.17 10.25 7.75
C GLU A 163 11.05 9.47 8.45
N PRO A 164 9.86 10.04 8.73
CA PRO A 164 8.76 9.28 9.35
C PRO A 164 8.35 8.04 8.53
N PHE A 165 8.40 8.11 7.20
CA PHE A 165 8.10 6.96 6.34
C PHE A 165 9.20 5.89 6.45
N ALA A 166 10.46 6.30 6.45
CA ALA A 166 11.57 5.38 6.62
C ALA A 166 11.55 4.69 8.01
N SER A 167 11.23 5.44 9.06
CA SER A 167 11.06 4.91 10.41
C SER A 167 9.90 3.92 10.48
N ASN A 168 8.74 4.28 9.91
CA ASN A 168 7.57 3.41 9.90
C ASN A 168 7.84 2.05 9.25
N ILE A 169 8.69 1.98 8.22
CA ILE A 169 9.06 0.72 7.56
C ILE A 169 9.87 -0.21 8.47
N LEU A 170 10.67 0.35 9.37
CA LEU A 170 11.50 -0.43 10.29
C LEU A 170 10.75 -0.77 11.59
N GLU A 171 9.88 0.13 12.04
CA GLU A 171 9.12 -0.05 13.28
C GLU A 171 7.87 -0.90 13.09
N PHE A 172 7.25 -0.84 11.90
CA PHE A 172 5.99 -1.51 11.61
C PHE A 172 6.08 -2.35 10.34
N ASP A 173 5.37 -3.48 10.31
CA ASP A 173 5.20 -4.28 9.10
C ASP A 173 4.16 -3.64 8.16
N ILE A 174 4.49 -2.45 7.63
CA ILE A 174 3.61 -1.69 6.73
C ILE A 174 3.36 -2.49 5.44
N VAL A 175 4.36 -3.22 4.95
CA VAL A 175 4.23 -4.04 3.75
C VAL A 175 3.23 -5.17 3.97
N GLY A 176 3.37 -5.94 5.05
CA GLY A 176 2.42 -6.99 5.40
C GLY A 176 1.02 -6.45 5.64
N HIS A 177 0.90 -5.29 6.30
CA HIS A 177 -0.37 -4.61 6.49
C HIS A 177 -1.05 -4.26 5.16
N TYR A 178 -0.30 -3.73 4.19
CA TYR A 178 -0.82 -3.37 2.88
C TYR A 178 -1.28 -4.59 2.09
N ILE A 179 -0.49 -5.67 2.13
CA ILE A 179 -0.84 -6.94 1.46
C ILE A 179 -2.16 -7.49 1.99
N ILE A 180 -2.31 -7.60 3.31
CA ILE A 180 -3.54 -8.11 3.95
C ILE A 180 -4.75 -7.27 3.51
N LYS A 181 -4.60 -5.95 3.48
CA LYS A 181 -5.70 -5.05 3.10
C LYS A 181 -6.06 -5.12 1.62
N ILE A 182 -5.06 -5.30 0.76
CA ILE A 182 -5.26 -5.59 -0.67
C ILE A 182 -6.04 -6.90 -0.82
N GLU A 183 -5.67 -7.96 -0.13
CA GLU A 183 -6.37 -9.25 -0.19
C GLU A 183 -7.84 -9.16 0.29
N GLU A 184 -8.09 -8.47 1.40
CA GLU A 184 -9.46 -8.22 1.90
C GLU A 184 -10.32 -7.49 0.87
N ALA A 185 -9.77 -6.45 0.24
CA ALA A 185 -10.49 -5.69 -0.78
C ALA A 185 -10.64 -6.46 -2.10
N GLU A 186 -9.67 -7.28 -2.49
CA GLU A 186 -9.77 -8.19 -3.64
C GLU A 186 -10.91 -9.21 -3.45
N GLU A 187 -11.07 -9.73 -2.24
CA GLU A 187 -12.19 -10.61 -1.91
C GLU A 187 -13.54 -9.88 -2.03
N PHE A 188 -13.63 -8.66 -1.49
CA PHE A 188 -14.81 -7.81 -1.64
C PHE A 188 -15.13 -7.56 -3.12
N VAL A 189 -14.14 -7.16 -3.92
CA VAL A 189 -14.28 -6.92 -5.35
C VAL A 189 -14.77 -8.17 -6.08
N ARG A 190 -14.17 -9.33 -5.80
CA ARG A 190 -14.55 -10.61 -6.41
C ARG A 190 -15.99 -10.99 -6.08
N LYS A 191 -16.42 -10.84 -4.83
CA LYS A 191 -17.79 -11.14 -4.37
C LYS A 191 -18.83 -10.31 -5.12
N HIS A 192 -18.55 -9.02 -5.32
CA HIS A 192 -19.52 -8.09 -5.89
C HIS A 192 -19.47 -8.03 -7.43
N LYS A 193 -18.31 -8.26 -8.07
CA LYS A 193 -18.18 -8.32 -9.54
C LYS A 193 -18.97 -9.45 -10.20
N ILE A 194 -19.17 -10.57 -9.48
CA ILE A 194 -20.00 -11.71 -9.95
C ILE A 194 -21.49 -11.32 -10.04
N HIS A 195 -21.94 -10.38 -9.20
CA HIS A 195 -23.34 -9.98 -9.11
C HIS A 195 -23.69 -8.83 -10.05
N THR A 196 -22.68 -8.11 -10.57
CA THR A 196 -22.87 -6.98 -11.50
C THR A 196 -22.96 -7.40 -12.97
N GLN A 197 -22.56 -8.63 -13.34
CA GLN A 197 -22.70 -9.05 -14.73
C GLN A 197 -24.18 -9.30 -15.06
N PRO A 198 -24.76 -8.60 -16.07
CA PRO A 198 -26.06 -9.00 -16.57
C PRO A 198 -25.91 -10.43 -17.11
N ALA A 199 -26.76 -11.34 -16.62
CA ALA A 199 -26.85 -12.71 -17.12
C ALA A 199 -26.79 -12.65 -18.66
N CYS A 200 -25.68 -13.13 -19.21
CA CYS A 200 -25.45 -13.11 -20.65
C CYS A 200 -26.63 -13.87 -21.26
N LYS A 201 -27.61 -13.15 -21.82
CA LYS A 201 -28.71 -13.76 -22.55
C LYS A 201 -28.04 -14.59 -23.62
N SER A 202 -28.13 -15.90 -23.49
CA SER A 202 -27.55 -16.85 -24.41
C SER A 202 -28.11 -16.54 -25.80
N VAL A 203 -27.34 -15.80 -26.59
CA VAL A 203 -27.62 -15.62 -28.00
C VAL A 203 -27.47 -17.03 -28.57
N LYS A 204 -28.61 -17.67 -28.84
CA LYS A 204 -28.68 -18.88 -29.67
C LYS A 204 -28.12 -18.51 -31.04
N ARG A 205 -26.80 -18.58 -31.19
CA ARG A 205 -26.11 -18.50 -32.47
C ARG A 205 -26.47 -19.76 -33.22
N ALA A 206 -27.41 -19.64 -34.14
CA ALA A 206 -27.61 -20.60 -35.21
C ALA A 206 -26.26 -20.82 -35.91
N ARG A 207 -25.77 -22.06 -35.88
CA ARG A 207 -24.61 -22.49 -36.64
C ARG A 207 -24.97 -22.47 -38.12
N SER A 208 -24.46 -21.51 -38.87
CA SER A 208 -24.27 -21.63 -40.31
C SER A 208 -22.79 -21.96 -40.53
N TYR A 209 -22.54 -23.18 -41.00
CA TYR A 209 -21.23 -23.64 -41.43
C TYR A 209 -20.92 -23.02 -42.79
N ALA A 210 -19.83 -22.25 -42.90
CA ALA A 210 -19.14 -22.09 -44.17
C ALA A 210 -17.70 -21.58 -44.00
N SER A 211 -16.78 -22.38 -44.57
CA SER A 211 -15.57 -21.93 -45.26
C SER A 211 -14.35 -21.46 -44.48
N LYS A 212 -13.43 -22.42 -44.31
CA LYS A 212 -12.01 -22.39 -44.74
C LYS A 212 -11.22 -21.09 -44.54
N GLY A 213 -10.17 -21.21 -43.73
CA GLY A 213 -8.84 -20.78 -44.18
C GLY A 213 -7.99 -19.98 -43.20
N LYS A 214 -6.83 -20.58 -42.88
CA LYS A 214 -5.54 -19.94 -42.54
C LYS A 214 -5.29 -19.51 -41.09
N ARG A 215 -4.58 -20.43 -40.42
CA ARG A 215 -3.79 -20.26 -39.20
C ARG A 215 -2.89 -19.02 -39.25
N ARG A 216 -2.92 -18.21 -38.21
CA ARG A 216 -1.73 -17.60 -37.60
C ARG A 216 -1.87 -17.66 -36.08
N ALA A 217 -0.91 -18.35 -35.46
CA ALA A 217 -0.76 -18.44 -34.03
C ALA A 217 -0.16 -17.13 -33.51
N VAL A 218 -0.82 -16.53 -32.53
CA VAL A 218 -0.19 -15.58 -31.60
C VAL A 218 -0.63 -16.05 -30.21
N SER A 219 0.19 -16.91 -29.61
CA SER A 219 0.08 -17.27 -28.21
C SER A 219 0.64 -16.09 -27.41
N GLN A 220 -0.26 -15.28 -26.85
CA GLN A 220 0.11 -14.35 -25.78
C GLN A 220 -0.21 -15.07 -24.47
N VAL A 221 0.76 -15.84 -24.00
CA VAL A 221 0.77 -16.43 -22.66
C VAL A 221 1.03 -15.27 -21.70
N PHE A 222 0.02 -14.93 -20.90
CA PHE A 222 0.20 -14.10 -19.71
C PHE A 222 0.98 -14.94 -18.70
N GLU A 223 2.30 -14.70 -18.62
CA GLU A 223 3.12 -15.20 -17.53
C GLU A 223 2.67 -14.55 -16.22
N GLN A 224 2.15 -15.37 -15.30
CA GLN A 224 2.05 -14.99 -13.90
C GLN A 224 3.46 -14.99 -13.29
N PRO A 225 3.80 -14.03 -12.40
CA PRO A 225 5.12 -14.01 -11.75
C PRO A 225 5.28 -15.18 -10.75
N PRO A 226 6.50 -15.75 -10.60
CA PRO A 226 6.68 -17.12 -10.08
C PRO A 226 6.83 -17.26 -8.55
N TRP A 227 6.50 -16.27 -7.74
CA TRP A 227 6.97 -16.22 -6.34
C TRP A 227 5.95 -16.60 -5.25
N VAL A 228 4.83 -17.26 -5.59
CA VAL A 228 3.83 -17.72 -4.59
C VAL A 228 3.90 -19.23 -4.28
N ILE A 229 4.86 -19.97 -4.82
CA ILE A 229 5.02 -21.41 -4.53
C ILE A 229 6.41 -21.69 -3.96
N GLN A 230 6.71 -21.15 -2.78
CA GLN A 230 7.90 -21.61 -2.06
C GLN A 230 7.82 -21.46 -0.54
N GLU A 231 6.69 -21.83 0.10
CA GLU A 231 6.70 -21.97 1.57
C GLU A 231 5.76 -23.02 2.17
N ARG A 232 5.16 -23.91 1.37
CA ARG A 232 4.31 -25.01 1.89
C ARG A 232 4.88 -26.41 1.65
N CYS A 233 6.20 -26.54 1.74
CA CYS A 233 6.94 -27.81 1.86
C CYS A 233 8.11 -27.65 2.83
N ARG A 234 7.84 -27.17 4.04
CA ARG A 234 8.80 -27.22 5.16
C ARG A 234 8.07 -27.14 6.50
N GLN A 235 7.24 -28.14 6.76
CA GLN A 235 6.93 -28.62 8.10
C GLN A 235 6.29 -30.00 7.94
N SER A 236 7.18 -30.98 8.04
CA SER A 236 7.02 -32.26 8.75
C SER A 236 5.89 -32.30 9.78
#